data_AF-A0A820LQ58-F1
#
_entry.id   AF-A0A820LQ58-F1
#
_cell.length_a   1.000
_cell.length_b   1.000
_cell.length_c   1.000
_cell.angle_alpha   90.00
_cell.angle_beta   90.00
_cell.angle_gamma   90.00
#
_symmetry.space_group_name_H-M   'P 1'
#
loop_
_entity.id
_entity.type
_entity.pdbx_description
1 polymer ?
#
loop_
_entity_poly.entity_id
_entity_poly.type
_entity_poly.pdbx_seq_one_letter_code
_entity_poly.pdbx_strand_id
1 'polypeptide(L)'
;FQLGNSMNGTTVAGGNGQGSASNQLDTPYGVYVLNKTGALYIADYNNHRVQQWNLGATYGKTLAGVTANSGTSLMLLNNPSNTFLNHNETYLYVNDMSNNRVLRFTMT
;
A
#
# COMPACT_ATOMS: atom_id res chain seq x y z
N PHE A 1 20.83 -34.89 -12.41
CA PHE A 1 19.99 -33.72 -12.73
C PHE A 1 19.34 -33.25 -11.44
N GLN A 2 19.80 -32.14 -10.87
CA GLN A 2 19.29 -31.63 -9.59
C GLN A 2 18.10 -30.69 -9.89
N LEU A 3 16.93 -31.03 -9.37
CA LEU A 3 15.73 -30.19 -9.43
C LEU A 3 15.98 -28.93 -8.59
N GLY A 4 16.43 -27.86 -9.24
CA GLY A 4 16.80 -26.61 -8.60
C GLY A 4 15.60 -25.73 -8.26
N ASN A 5 15.50 -25.35 -6.99
CA ASN A 5 14.68 -24.29 -6.38
C ASN A 5 13.15 -24.35 -6.55
N SER A 6 12.49 -24.92 -5.54
CA SER A 6 11.07 -24.63 -5.26
C SER A 6 10.93 -23.17 -4.83
N MET A 7 10.22 -22.35 -5.62
CA MET A 7 9.77 -21.03 -5.16
C MET A 7 8.69 -21.21 -4.09
N ASN A 8 8.92 -20.68 -2.89
CA ASN A 8 7.92 -20.64 -1.82
C ASN A 8 7.46 -19.19 -1.63
N GLY A 9 6.15 -18.98 -1.61
CA GLY A 9 5.56 -17.69 -1.28
C GLY A 9 5.44 -17.50 0.23
N THR A 10 5.64 -16.27 0.70
CA THR A 10 5.46 -15.89 2.12
C THR A 10 4.57 -14.66 2.19
N THR A 11 3.58 -14.67 3.08
CA THR A 11 2.78 -13.47 3.39
C THR A 11 3.63 -12.50 4.21
N VAL A 12 3.84 -11.30 3.67
CA VAL A 12 4.66 -10.24 4.30
C VAL A 12 3.85 -9.01 4.73
N ALA A 13 2.57 -8.95 4.34
CA ALA A 13 1.61 -7.95 4.74
C ALA A 13 0.19 -8.54 4.66
N GLY A 14 -0.69 -8.13 5.57
CA GLY A 14 -2.04 -8.71 5.70
C GLY A 14 -2.01 -10.15 6.21
N GLY A 15 -2.86 -11.01 5.65
CA GLY A 15 -2.97 -12.43 6.02
C GLY A 15 -3.88 -12.73 7.22
N ASN A 16 -4.38 -11.70 7.90
CA ASN A 16 -5.26 -11.84 9.08
C ASN A 16 -6.75 -11.72 8.73
N GLY A 17 -7.13 -12.18 7.53
CA GLY A 17 -8.47 -12.01 6.96
C GLY A 17 -8.71 -10.63 6.34
N GLN A 18 -9.82 -10.52 5.60
CA GLN A 18 -10.29 -9.26 5.04
C GLN A 18 -10.76 -8.34 6.17
N GLY A 19 -10.35 -7.07 6.15
CA GLY A 19 -10.82 -6.09 7.12
C GLY A 19 -10.02 -4.79 7.11
N SER A 20 -10.34 -3.92 8.07
CA SER A 20 -9.83 -2.54 8.14
C SER A 20 -8.84 -2.31 9.29
N ALA A 21 -8.57 -3.33 10.12
CA ALA A 21 -7.55 -3.25 11.16
C ALA A 21 -6.15 -3.00 10.55
N SER A 22 -5.19 -2.57 11.38
CA SER A 22 -3.83 -2.24 10.92
C SER A 22 -3.07 -3.45 10.36
N ASN A 23 -3.40 -4.66 10.83
CA ASN A 23 -2.83 -5.93 10.35
C ASN A 23 -3.69 -6.64 9.29
N GLN A 24 -4.74 -5.98 8.79
CA GLN A 24 -5.66 -6.47 7.76
C GLN A 24 -5.60 -5.57 6.52
N LEU A 25 -6.02 -6.13 5.39
CA LEU A 25 -6.21 -5.43 4.13
C LEU A 25 -7.58 -5.82 3.57
N ASP A 26 -8.17 -4.97 2.75
CA ASP A 26 -9.39 -5.27 2.01
C ASP A 26 -9.19 -4.99 0.52
N THR A 27 -9.06 -6.10 -0.23
CA THR A 27 -8.86 -6.11 -1.67
C THR A 27 -7.67 -5.22 -2.08
N PRO A 28 -6.42 -5.50 -1.65
CA PRO A 28 -5.27 -4.69 -2.04
C PRO A 28 -4.98 -4.82 -3.54
N TYR A 29 -4.78 -3.69 -4.24
CA TYR A 29 -4.57 -3.69 -5.71
C TYR A 29 -3.10 -3.53 -6.10
N GLY A 30 -2.43 -2.50 -5.58
CA GLY A 30 -1.07 -2.14 -5.95
C GLY A 30 -0.12 -2.20 -4.76
N VAL A 31 1.13 -2.55 -5.04
CA VAL A 31 2.21 -2.56 -4.05
C VAL A 31 3.48 -1.97 -4.65
N TYR A 32 4.13 -1.10 -3.90
CA TYR A 32 5.47 -0.59 -4.19
C TYR A 32 6.44 -0.98 -3.07
N VAL A 33 7.69 -1.29 -3.41
CA VAL A 33 8.75 -1.61 -2.44
C VAL A 33 9.76 -0.47 -2.39
N LEU A 34 9.91 0.16 -1.22
CA LEU A 34 10.91 1.21 -1.00
C LEU A 34 12.32 0.62 -1.04
N ASN A 35 13.17 1.10 -1.95
CA ASN A 35 14.49 0.51 -2.17
C ASN A 35 15.39 0.63 -0.94
N LYS A 36 15.33 1.76 -0.23
CA LYS A 36 16.20 2.02 0.93
C LYS A 36 15.93 1.11 2.13
N THR A 37 14.69 0.70 2.36
CA THR A 37 14.27 0.00 3.60
C THR A 37 13.58 -1.33 3.37
N GLY A 38 13.14 -1.63 2.15
CA GLY A 38 12.26 -2.76 1.84
C GLY A 38 10.82 -2.60 2.37
N ALA A 39 10.43 -1.40 2.83
CA ALA A 39 9.05 -1.15 3.25
C ALA A 39 8.09 -1.23 2.06
N LEU A 40 6.91 -1.78 2.28
CA LEU A 40 5.84 -1.90 1.29
C LEU A 40 4.85 -0.75 1.41
N TYR A 41 4.46 -0.15 0.30
CA TYR A 41 3.34 0.79 0.21
C TYR A 41 2.21 0.15 -0.58
N ILE A 42 1.14 -0.20 0.11
CA ILE A 42 0.05 -1.02 -0.42
C ILE A 42 -1.19 -0.15 -0.58
N ALA A 43 -1.73 -0.10 -1.79
CA ALA A 43 -3.03 0.50 -2.07
C ALA A 43 -4.14 -0.46 -1.57
N ASP A 44 -4.72 -0.12 -0.43
CA ASP A 44 -5.74 -0.88 0.27
C ASP A 44 -7.12 -0.37 -0.18
N TYR A 45 -7.56 -0.90 -1.33
CA TYR A 45 -8.56 -0.30 -2.22
C TYR A 45 -9.91 -0.07 -1.53
N ASN A 46 -10.49 -1.09 -0.91
CA ASN A 46 -11.80 -0.98 -0.27
C ASN A 46 -11.74 -0.22 1.07
N ASN A 47 -10.55 -0.14 1.68
CA ASN A 47 -10.34 0.65 2.89
C ASN A 47 -10.04 2.13 2.61
N HIS A 48 -9.99 2.55 1.34
CA HIS A 48 -9.73 3.94 0.93
C HIS A 48 -8.44 4.52 1.53
N ARG A 49 -7.37 3.71 1.60
CA ARG A 49 -6.10 4.10 2.23
C ARG A 49 -4.89 3.52 1.51
N VAL A 50 -3.72 4.06 1.81
CA VAL A 50 -2.42 3.44 1.52
C VAL A 50 -1.77 3.03 2.83
N GLN A 51 -1.42 1.76 2.96
CA GLN A 51 -0.72 1.22 4.12
C GLN A 51 0.79 1.16 3.86
N GLN A 52 1.60 1.67 4.78
CA GLN A 52 3.02 1.38 4.88
C GLN A 52 3.25 0.18 5.77
N TRP A 53 3.93 -0.84 5.24
CA TRP A 53 4.32 -2.03 5.98
C TRP A 53 5.84 -2.16 5.98
N ASN A 54 6.47 -1.92 7.12
CA ASN A 54 7.92 -2.07 7.22
C ASN A 54 8.31 -3.56 7.13
N LEU A 55 9.50 -3.85 6.59
CA LEU A 55 9.99 -5.22 6.47
C LEU A 55 9.99 -5.92 7.84
N GLY A 56 9.32 -7.07 7.94
CA GLY A 56 9.18 -7.86 9.17
C GLY A 56 8.14 -7.34 10.17
N ALA A 57 7.42 -6.25 9.88
CA ALA A 57 6.34 -5.79 10.74
C ALA A 57 5.13 -6.75 10.72
N THR A 58 4.34 -6.76 11.78
CA THR A 58 3.09 -7.55 11.87
C THR A 58 1.84 -6.72 11.56
N TYR A 59 1.98 -5.40 11.40
CA TYR A 59 0.91 -4.48 11.06
C TYR A 59 1.42 -3.31 10.22
N GLY A 60 0.53 -2.75 9.41
CA GLY A 60 0.78 -1.55 8.62
C GLY A 60 0.39 -0.27 9.36
N LYS A 61 0.96 0.85 8.93
CA LYS A 61 0.57 2.21 9.33
C LYS A 61 -0.11 2.89 8.16
N THR A 62 -1.20 3.61 8.40
CA THR A 62 -1.84 4.39 7.34
C THR A 62 -0.95 5.56 6.97
N LEU A 63 -0.45 5.55 5.74
CA LEU A 63 0.42 6.59 5.18
C LEU A 63 -0.39 7.70 4.52
N ALA A 64 -1.49 7.34 3.85
CA ALA A 64 -2.40 8.27 3.19
C ALA A 64 -3.84 7.75 3.22
N GLY A 65 -4.81 8.67 3.19
CA GLY A 65 -6.24 8.38 3.31
C GLY A 65 -6.70 8.19 4.76
N VAL A 66 -7.99 7.95 4.92
CA VAL A 66 -8.63 7.65 6.21
C VAL A 66 -9.38 6.34 6.06
N THR A 67 -9.10 5.40 6.96
CA THR A 67 -9.66 4.04 6.89
C THR A 67 -11.18 4.08 6.80
N ALA A 68 -11.74 3.42 5.79
CA ALA A 68 -13.17 3.32 5.52
C ALA A 68 -13.88 4.69 5.33
N ASN A 69 -13.14 5.74 4.98
CA ASN A 69 -13.70 7.06 4.72
C ASN A 69 -13.18 7.58 3.37
N SER A 70 -14.04 7.52 2.36
CA SER A 70 -13.76 8.05 1.03
C SER A 70 -14.10 9.53 0.92
N GLY A 71 -13.35 10.27 0.10
CA GLY A 71 -13.72 11.64 -0.23
C GLY A 71 -12.80 12.28 -1.26
N THR A 72 -13.09 13.53 -1.61
CA THR A 72 -12.39 14.27 -2.69
C THR A 72 -11.36 15.27 -2.18
N SER A 73 -11.20 15.44 -0.86
CA SER A 73 -10.18 16.34 -0.31
C SER A 73 -8.77 15.76 -0.50
N LEU A 74 -7.72 16.57 -0.35
CA LEU A 74 -6.33 16.08 -0.49
C LEU A 74 -5.91 15.09 0.60
N MET A 75 -6.73 14.92 1.65
CA MET A 75 -6.48 13.99 2.76
C MET A 75 -7.29 12.70 2.66
N LEU A 76 -8.28 12.64 1.76
CA LEU A 76 -9.16 11.50 1.57
C LEU A 76 -8.87 10.85 0.21
N LEU A 77 -8.76 9.54 0.20
CA LEU A 77 -8.65 8.75 -1.02
C LEU A 77 -10.02 8.13 -1.33
N ASN A 78 -10.22 7.68 -2.55
CA ASN A 78 -11.37 6.95 -3.00
C ASN A 78 -10.93 5.81 -3.91
N ASN A 79 -10.85 4.60 -3.34
CA ASN A 79 -10.44 3.39 -4.02
C ASN A 79 -9.06 3.52 -4.70
N PRO A 80 -7.99 3.79 -3.93
CA PRO A 80 -6.66 3.88 -4.50
C PRO A 80 -6.26 2.55 -5.15
N SER A 81 -5.67 2.59 -6.33
CA SER A 81 -5.40 1.39 -7.13
C SER A 81 -3.92 1.03 -7.22
N ASN A 82 -3.03 2.01 -7.36
CA ASN A 82 -1.60 1.77 -7.43
C ASN A 82 -0.81 2.90 -6.80
N THR A 83 0.42 2.58 -6.40
CA THR A 83 1.38 3.52 -5.80
C THR A 83 2.70 3.47 -6.57
N PHE A 84 3.35 4.62 -6.75
CA PHE A 84 4.70 4.69 -7.32
C PHE A 84 5.51 5.81 -6.68
N LEU A 85 6.82 5.61 -6.51
CA LEU A 85 7.73 6.67 -6.09
C LEU A 85 8.45 7.31 -7.28
N ASN A 86 8.89 8.56 -7.13
CA ASN A 86 9.89 9.13 -8.04
C ASN A 86 11.26 8.45 -7.84
N HIS A 87 12.18 8.69 -8.77
CA HIS A 87 13.53 8.09 -8.77
C HIS A 87 14.28 8.25 -7.43
N ASN A 88 14.13 9.41 -6.78
CA ASN A 88 14.81 9.70 -5.51
C ASN A 88 13.99 9.29 -4.27
N GLU A 89 12.83 8.65 -4.46
CA GLU A 89 11.94 8.18 -3.38
C GLU A 89 11.41 9.27 -2.43
N THR A 90 11.44 10.54 -2.86
CA THR A 90 10.97 11.70 -2.08
C THR A 90 9.48 11.99 -2.23
N TYR A 91 8.85 11.45 -3.28
CA TYR A 91 7.45 11.67 -3.58
C TYR A 91 6.75 10.36 -3.90
N LEU A 92 5.68 10.07 -3.15
CA LEU A 92 4.74 8.99 -3.42
C LEU A 92 3.57 9.53 -4.23
N TYR A 93 3.32 8.89 -5.35
CA TYR A 93 2.16 9.13 -6.19
C TYR A 93 1.16 8.01 -5.97
N VAL A 94 -0.09 8.39 -5.75
CA VAL A 94 -1.21 7.48 -5.49
C VAL A 94 -2.26 7.70 -6.56
N ASN A 95 -2.58 6.63 -7.29
CA ASN A 95 -3.69 6.62 -8.25
C ASN A 95 -5.00 6.54 -7.47
N ASP A 96 -5.60 7.72 -7.23
CA ASP A 96 -6.85 7.89 -6.51
C ASP A 96 -8.04 7.68 -7.47
N MET A 97 -8.24 6.40 -7.81
CA MET A 97 -8.93 5.94 -9.02
C MET A 97 -10.35 6.51 -9.14
N SER A 98 -11.19 6.35 -8.11
CA SER A 98 -12.59 6.76 -8.17
C SER A 98 -12.76 8.29 -8.11
N ASN A 99 -11.71 9.03 -7.76
CA ASN A 99 -11.68 10.49 -7.82
C ASN A 99 -11.07 11.02 -9.13
N ASN A 100 -10.74 10.16 -10.09
CA ASN A 100 -10.16 10.53 -11.40
C ASN A 100 -8.91 11.43 -11.28
N ARG A 101 -8.07 11.19 -10.27
CA ARG A 101 -6.87 12.00 -10.02
C ARG A 101 -5.67 11.17 -9.56
N VAL A 102 -4.51 11.81 -9.60
CA VAL A 102 -3.29 11.31 -8.97
C VAL A 102 -2.89 12.31 -7.89
N LEU A 103 -2.70 11.82 -6.66
CA LEU A 103 -2.17 12.63 -5.57
C LEU A 103 -0.68 12.36 -5.39
N ARG A 104 0.05 13.40 -4.96
CA ARG A 104 1.47 13.31 -4.60
C ARG A 104 1.65 13.64 -3.12
N PHE A 105 2.32 12.77 -2.39
CA PHE A 105 2.68 12.94 -0.99
C PHE A 105 4.20 13.06 -0.85
N THR A 106 4.67 13.98 -0.01
CA THR A 106 6.10 14.09 0.33
C THR A 106 6.46 13.00 1.31
N MET A 107 7.52 12.25 1.00
CA MET A 107 8.07 11.22 1.86
C MET A 107 9.21 11.80 2.70
N THR A 108 9.17 11.54 4.01
CA THR A 108 10.21 11.94 4.97
C THR A 108 11.03 10.75 5.43
#